data_AF-A0A8J2K668-F1
#
_entry.id   AF-A0A8J2K668-F1
#
_cell.length_a   1.000
_cell.length_b   1.000
_cell.length_c   1.000
_cell.angle_alpha   90.00
_cell.angle_beta   90.00
_cell.angle_gamma   90.00
#
_symmetry.space_group_name_H-M   'P 1'
#
loop_
_entity.id
_entity.type
_entity.pdbx_description
1 polymer ?
#
loop_
_entity_poly.entity_id
_entity_poly.type
_entity_poly.pdbx_seq_one_letter_code
_entity_poly.pdbx_strand_id
1 'polypeptide(L)' 'MNSKIVLVLIFSFLAAIIASTSAGPARDSCRPCMCTYDYKPVCGTNGRTYGNLCEFRCAQRCDRRIKMASNMKSCKARA' A
#
# COMPACT_ATOMS: atom_id res chain seq x y z
N MET A 1 20.81 18.51 41.15
CA MET A 1 20.31 17.76 39.98
C MET A 1 21.46 17.00 39.35
N ASN A 2 21.34 15.68 39.20
CA ASN A 2 22.46 14.86 38.72
C ASN A 2 22.57 14.97 37.20
N SER A 3 23.79 15.13 36.68
CA SER A 3 24.06 15.26 35.23
C SER A 3 23.41 14.15 34.39
N LYS A 4 23.34 12.93 34.92
CA LYS A 4 22.64 11.79 34.29
C LYS A 4 21.12 11.98 34.17
N ILE A 5 20.49 12.62 35.15
CA ILE A 5 19.04 12.89 35.17
C ILE A 5 18.70 13.94 34.10
N VAL A 6 19.56 14.95 33.91
CA VAL A 6 19.38 15.98 32.89
C VAL A 6 19.43 15.38 31.48
N LEU A 7 20.36 14.44 31.25
CA LEU A 7 20.51 13.76 29.96
C LEU A 7 19.28 12.90 29.59
N VAL A 8 18.70 12.20 30.57
CA VAL A 8 17.51 11.36 30.38
C VAL A 8 16.29 12.20 29.98
N LEU A 9 16.10 13.36 30.62
CA LEU A 9 14.97 14.25 30.32
C LEU A 9 15.06 14.88 28.93
N ILE A 10 16.27 15.22 28.48
CA ILE A 10 16.49 15.74 27.11
C ILE A 10 16.15 14.66 26.08
N PHE A 11 16.64 13.44 26.27
CA PHE A 11 16.41 12.34 25.34
C PHE A 11 14.92 11.96 25.24
N SER A 12 14.20 11.94 26.36
CA SER A 12 12.75 11.66 26.36
C SER A 12 11.95 12.76 25.66
N PHE A 13 12.34 14.03 25.81
CA PHE A 13 11.66 15.16 25.18
C PHE A 13 11.90 15.18 23.66
N LEU A 14 13.13 14.88 23.22
CA LEU A 14 13.48 14.76 21.80
C LEU A 14 12.73 13.60 21.13
N ALA A 15 12.60 12.45 21.80
CA ALA A 15 11.82 11.31 21.28
C ALA A 15 10.32 11.64 21.12
N ALA A 16 9.74 12.42 22.04
CA ALA A 16 8.35 12.87 21.95
C ALA A 16 8.10 13.83 20.77
N ILE A 17 9.09 14.67 20.44
CA ILE A 17 9.01 15.58 19.28
C ILE A 17 9.05 14.80 17.96
N ILE A 18 9.87 13.74 17.87
CA ILE A 18 9.99 12.92 16.65
C ILE A 18 8.71 12.09 16.38
N ALA A 19 7.94 11.74 17.40
CA ALA A 19 6.69 10.97 17.25
C ALA A 19 5.51 11.78 16.67
N SER A 20 5.62 13.10 16.59
CA SER A 20 4.49 13.98 16.23
C SER A 20 4.41 14.36 14.75
N THR A 21 5.43 14.06 13.94
CA THR A 21 5.41 14.29 12.48
C THR A 21 4.77 13.11 11.75
N SER A 22 3.52 12.80 12.09
CA SER A 22 2.71 11.83 11.34
C SER A 22 2.05 12.49 10.12
N ALA A 23 2.86 12.97 9.18
CA ALA A 23 2.39 13.17 7.82
C ALA A 23 2.25 11.79 7.16
N GLY A 24 1.16 11.09 7.47
CA GLY A 24 0.79 9.88 6.72
C GLY A 24 0.65 10.26 5.23
N PRO A 25 1.15 9.45 4.28
CA PRO A 25 1.02 9.77 2.87
C PRO A 25 -0.46 9.92 2.55
N ALA A 26 -0.84 11.09 2.03
CA ALA A 26 -2.15 11.32 1.47
C ALA A 26 -2.48 10.13 0.58
N ARG A 27 -3.57 9.42 0.89
CA ARG A 27 -4.02 8.30 0.07
C ARG A 27 -4.41 8.89 -1.26
N ASP A 28 -3.50 8.82 -2.22
CA ASP A 28 -3.73 9.15 -3.61
C ASP A 28 -5.06 8.52 -4.01
N SER A 29 -6.07 9.38 -4.19
CA SER A 29 -7.40 8.98 -4.57
C SER A 29 -7.27 8.07 -5.78
N CYS A 30 -7.78 6.84 -5.68
CA CYS A 30 -7.84 5.88 -6.77
C CYS A 30 -8.45 6.51 -8.02
N ARG A 31 -7.62 7.12 -8.87
CA ARG A 31 -8.12 7.75 -10.09
C ARG A 31 -8.62 6.65 -11.02
N PRO A 32 -9.78 6.86 -11.67
CA PRO A 32 -10.22 5.95 -12.72
C PRO A 32 -9.12 5.80 -13.76
N CYS A 33 -8.85 4.56 -14.18
CA CYS A 33 -7.95 4.31 -15.30
C CYS A 33 -8.75 4.03 -16.56
N MET A 34 -8.24 4.53 -17.68
CA MET A 34 -8.72 4.17 -19.00
C MET A 34 -7.98 2.91 -19.44
N CYS A 35 -8.72 1.82 -19.58
CA CYS A 35 -8.24 0.52 -20.03
C CYS A 35 -9.15 0.02 -21.15
N THR A 36 -8.61 -0.78 -22.06
CA THR A 36 -9.43 -1.48 -23.06
C THR A 36 -10.26 -2.58 -22.40
N TYR A 37 -11.30 -3.03 -23.10
CA TYR A 37 -12.14 -4.15 -22.67
C TYR A 37 -11.58 -5.52 -23.06
N ASP A 38 -10.32 -5.59 -23.50
CA ASP A 38 -9.69 -6.87 -23.86
C ASP A 38 -9.61 -7.76 -22.64
N TYR A 39 -10.23 -8.95 -22.71
CA TYR A 39 -10.25 -9.88 -21.59
C TYR A 39 -9.02 -10.80 -21.62
N LYS A 40 -8.06 -10.52 -20.73
CA LYS A 40 -6.82 -11.27 -20.52
C LYS A 40 -6.56 -11.36 -19.01
N PRO A 41 -7.28 -12.25 -18.29
CA PRO A 41 -7.47 -12.11 -16.86
C PRO A 41 -6.16 -12.23 -16.08
N VAL A 42 -6.06 -11.53 -14.97
CA VAL A 42 -4.89 -11.57 -14.07
C VAL A 42 -5.38 -11.79 -12.64
N CYS A 43 -4.79 -12.74 -11.92
CA CYS A 43 -5.08 -12.95 -10.51
C CYS A 43 -4.09 -12.17 -9.66
N GLY A 44 -4.59 -11.33 -8.73
CA GLY A 44 -3.77 -10.63 -7.75
C GLY A 44 -3.53 -11.45 -6.48
N THR A 45 -2.49 -11.11 -5.72
CA THR A 45 -2.21 -11.71 -4.40
C THR A 45 -3.27 -11.41 -3.35
N ASN A 46 -4.16 -10.44 -3.63
CA ASN A 46 -5.35 -10.15 -2.85
C ASN A 46 -6.55 -11.04 -3.20
N GLY A 47 -6.37 -12.05 -4.06
CA GLY A 47 -7.44 -12.97 -4.47
C GLY A 47 -8.46 -12.36 -5.44
N ARG A 48 -8.22 -11.15 -5.96
CA ARG A 48 -9.09 -10.51 -6.95
C ARG A 48 -8.62 -10.81 -8.36
N THR A 49 -9.57 -11.14 -9.23
CA THR A 49 -9.35 -11.22 -10.69
C THR A 49 -9.51 -9.83 -11.29
N TYR A 50 -8.59 -9.46 -12.17
CA TYR A 50 -8.64 -8.26 -13.00
C TYR A 50 -8.87 -8.67 -14.45
N GLY A 51 -9.71 -7.93 -15.19
CA GLY A 51 -10.07 -8.27 -16.58
C GLY A 51 -8.88 -8.27 -17.51
N ASN A 52 -7.89 -7.40 -17.24
CA ASN A 52 -6.61 -7.39 -17.91
C ASN A 52 -5.49 -6.78 -17.07
N LEU A 53 -4.28 -6.78 -17.64
CA LEU A 53 -3.09 -6.20 -17.01
C LEU A 53 -3.20 -4.69 -16.78
N CYS A 54 -3.93 -3.95 -17.62
CA CYS A 54 -4.16 -2.52 -17.42
C CYS A 54 -4.98 -2.28 -16.15
N GLU A 55 -6.08 -3.01 -15.98
CA GLU A 55 -6.91 -2.95 -14.77
C GLU A 55 -6.14 -3.37 -13.51
N PHE A 56 -5.34 -4.43 -13.59
CA PHE A 56 -4.48 -4.86 -12.48
C PHE A 56 -3.51 -3.74 -12.05
N ARG A 57 -2.80 -3.14 -13.02
CA ARG A 57 -1.86 -2.03 -12.75
C ARG A 57 -2.58 -0.80 -12.23
N CYS A 58 -3.81 -0.54 -12.68
CA CYS A 58 -4.63 0.52 -12.14
C CYS A 58 -4.88 0.33 -10.64
N ALA A 59 -5.34 -0.87 -10.25
CA ALA A 59 -5.55 -1.19 -8.85
C ALA A 59 -4.26 -1.20 -8.03
N GLN A 60 -3.11 -1.49 -8.65
CA GLN A 60 -1.82 -1.42 -7.97
C GLN A 60 -1.41 0.02 -7.60
N ARG A 61 -1.90 1.04 -8.33
CA ARG A 61 -1.73 2.45 -7.93
C ARG A 61 -2.47 2.76 -6.64
N CYS A 62 -3.60 2.08 -6.40
CA CYS A 62 -4.41 2.19 -5.19
C CYS A 62 -3.87 1.39 -4.01
N ASP A 63 -3.32 0.21 -4.29
CA ASP A 63 -2.71 -0.64 -3.27
C ASP A 63 -1.44 -1.28 -3.84
N ARG A 64 -0.31 -0.63 -3.56
CA ARG A 64 1.01 -1.06 -3.98
C ARG A 64 1.43 -2.41 -3.38
N ARG A 65 0.69 -2.96 -2.41
CA ARG A 65 0.97 -4.27 -1.82
C ARG A 65 0.45 -5.42 -2.69
N ILE A 66 -0.46 -5.13 -3.62
CA ILE A 66 -0.98 -6.14 -4.54
C ILE A 66 0.11 -6.50 -5.57
N LYS A 67 0.40 -7.79 -5.69
CA LYS A 67 1.29 -8.37 -6.71
C LYS A 67 0.50 -9.31 -7.60
N MET A 68 1.04 -9.64 -8.76
CA MET A 68 0.43 -10.61 -9.66
C MET A 68 0.68 -12.02 -9.09
N ALA A 69 -0.39 -12.73 -8.74
CA ALA A 69 -0.35 -14.13 -8.34
C ALA A 69 -0.35 -15.07 -9.55
N SER A 70 -1.03 -14.70 -10.65
CA SER A 70 -0.98 -15.43 -11.92
C SER A 70 -1.33 -14.51 -13.09
N ASN A 71 -0.64 -14.68 -14.21
CA ASN A 71 -0.91 -13.98 -15.47
C ASN A 71 -1.79 -14.84 -16.39
N MET A 72 -2.68 -14.21 -17.16
CA MET A 72 -3.62 -14.89 -18.07
C MET A 72 -4.55 -15.91 -17.38
N LYS A 73 -4.85 -15.73 -16.10
CA LYS A 73 -5.72 -16.59 -15.29
C LYS A 73 -6.51 -15.78 -14.27
N SER A 74 -7.78 -16.15 -14.08
CA SER A 74 -8.61 -15.67 -12.98
C SER A 74 -8.21 -16.34 -11.65
N CYS A 75 -8.52 -15.70 -10.53
CA CYS A 75 -8.38 -16.33 -9.22
C CYS A 75 -9.38 -17.48 -9.08
N LYS A 76 -8.93 -18.57 -8.45
CA LYS A 76 -9.81 -19.72 -8.16
C LYS A 76 -10.82 -19.30 -7.09
N ALA A 77 -12.11 -19.53 -7.34
CA ALA A 77 -13.10 -19.51 -6.27
C ALA A 77 -12.75 -20.65 -5.30
N ARG A 78 -12.71 -20.35 -3.99
CA ARG A 78 -12.58 -21.40 -2.98
C ARG A 78 -13.91 -22.15 -2.98
N ALA A 79 -13.87 -23.44 -3.30
CA ALA A 79 -15.00 -24.35 -3.15
C ALA A 79 -15.27 -24.61 -1.65
#